data_AF-D2ZNI2-F1
#
_entry.id   AF-D2ZNI2-F1
#
_cell.length_a   1.000
_cell.length_b   1.000
_cell.length_c   1.000
_cell.angle_alpha   90.00
_cell.angle_beta   90.00
_cell.angle_gamma   90.00
#
_symmetry.space_group_name_H-M   'P 1'
#
loop_
_entity.id
_entity.type
_entity.pdbx_description
1 polymer ?
#
loop_
_entity_poly.entity_id
_entity_poly.type
_entity_poly.pdbx_seq_one_letter_code
_entity_poly.pdbx_strand_id
1 'polypeptide(L)'
;MVVYMPKHIASGLKYLAAVKLKEQGESQQAIANELGIDRSTVSHYLNGSNLSWNSIDVAKTITDLTPRDFLKMTSAIFDEPEQSRKIVSICNDREFEAVVADSCIGCGLCVSMCSMKAIKLESLKAHVDSIQCCGCQLCKDECPTNSIKILEI
;
A
#
# COMPACT_ATOMS: atom_id res chain seq x y z
N MET A 1 10.98 -9.16 28.75
CA MET A 1 10.55 -7.92 28.07
C MET A 1 9.79 -8.31 26.83
N VAL A 2 8.48 -8.05 26.77
CA VAL A 2 7.68 -8.33 25.57
C VAL A 2 8.05 -7.28 24.53
N VAL A 3 9.00 -7.61 23.66
CA VAL A 3 9.33 -6.75 22.51
C VAL A 3 8.16 -6.89 21.56
N TYR A 4 7.43 -5.79 21.33
CA TYR A 4 6.23 -5.75 20.50
C TYR A 4 6.61 -6.17 19.06
N MET A 5 6.36 -7.45 18.72
CA MET A 5 6.70 -8.08 17.44
C MET A 5 6.26 -7.29 16.19
N PRO A 6 5.13 -6.53 16.19
CA PRO A 6 4.75 -5.69 15.06
C PRO A 6 5.81 -4.65 14.65
N LYS A 7 6.59 -4.10 15.61
CA LYS A 7 7.61 -3.08 15.31
C LYS A 7 8.73 -3.61 14.42
N HIS A 8 9.13 -4.86 14.60
CA HIS A 8 10.20 -5.46 13.81
C HIS A 8 9.76 -5.80 12.38
N ILE A 9 8.50 -6.22 12.20
CA ILE A 9 7.93 -6.48 10.87
C ILE A 9 7.71 -5.16 10.13
N ALA A 10 7.21 -4.12 10.83
CA ALA A 10 7.08 -2.77 10.29
C ALA A 10 8.43 -2.21 9.78
N SER A 11 9.52 -2.43 10.52
CA SER A 11 10.87 -2.08 10.07
C SER A 11 11.29 -2.85 8.82
N GLY A 12 10.92 -4.13 8.69
CA GLY A 12 11.17 -4.92 7.48
C GLY A 12 10.48 -4.33 6.24
N LEU A 13 9.19 -3.98 6.35
CA LEU A 13 8.45 -3.34 5.24
C LEU A 13 9.00 -1.95 4.91
N LYS A 14 9.34 -1.14 5.92
CA LYS A 14 9.99 0.17 5.72
C LYS A 14 11.38 0.03 5.08
N TYR A 15 12.13 -1.02 5.39
CA TYR A 15 13.39 -1.33 4.75
C TYR A 15 13.19 -1.62 3.25
N LEU A 16 12.26 -2.51 2.89
CA LEU A 16 11.96 -2.83 1.49
C LEU A 16 11.53 -1.57 0.71
N ALA A 17 10.66 -0.74 1.30
CA ALA A 17 10.24 0.52 0.72
C ALA A 17 11.42 1.49 0.52
N ALA A 18 12.33 1.59 1.51
CA ALA A 18 13.51 2.44 1.40
C ALA A 18 14.46 2.00 0.30
N VAL A 19 14.62 0.68 0.10
CA VAL A 19 15.43 0.12 -1.00
C VAL A 19 14.81 0.49 -2.35
N LYS A 20 13.49 0.27 -2.55
CA LYS A 20 12.80 0.62 -3.80
C LYS A 20 12.90 2.11 -4.13
N LEU A 21 12.63 2.99 -3.17
CA LEU A 21 12.78 4.43 -3.37
C LEU A 21 14.23 4.80 -3.73
N LYS A 22 15.20 4.12 -3.11
CA LYS A 22 16.61 4.36 -3.43
C LYS A 22 16.97 3.93 -4.86
N GLU A 23 16.42 2.82 -5.34
CA GLU A 23 16.56 2.33 -6.71
C GLU A 23 15.91 3.29 -7.73
N GLN A 24 14.83 3.96 -7.34
CA GLN A 24 14.19 5.04 -8.11
C GLN A 24 15.00 6.35 -8.13
N GLY A 25 16.15 6.39 -7.44
CA GLY A 25 17.06 7.54 -7.44
C GLY A 25 16.84 8.52 -6.28
N GLU A 26 15.95 8.22 -5.34
CA GLU A 26 15.64 9.13 -4.23
C GLU A 26 16.84 9.35 -3.30
N SER A 27 16.91 10.56 -2.74
CA SER A 27 17.89 10.91 -1.71
C SER A 27 17.50 10.27 -0.36
N GLN A 28 18.48 9.99 0.51
CA GLN A 28 18.19 9.47 1.85
C GLN A 28 17.23 10.38 2.65
N GLN A 29 17.28 11.70 2.41
CA GLN A 29 16.39 12.66 3.06
C GLN A 29 14.96 12.58 2.51
N ALA A 30 14.81 12.42 1.20
CA ALA A 30 13.49 12.23 0.58
C ALA A 30 12.85 10.93 1.07
N ILE A 31 13.60 9.83 1.11
CA ILE A 31 13.14 8.53 1.65
C ILE A 31 12.71 8.66 3.12
N ALA A 32 13.49 9.37 3.93
CA ALA A 32 13.18 9.61 5.35
C ALA A 32 11.85 10.36 5.52
N ASN A 33 11.66 11.43 4.74
CA ASN A 33 10.43 12.21 4.74
C ASN A 33 9.23 11.38 4.28
N GLU A 34 9.41 10.59 3.21
CA GLU A 34 8.35 9.77 2.64
C GLU A 34 7.89 8.70 3.64
N LEU A 35 8.84 7.99 4.27
CA LEU A 35 8.55 6.88 5.20
C LEU A 35 8.30 7.31 6.65
N GLY A 36 8.37 8.62 6.94
CA GLY A 36 8.18 9.17 8.29
C GLY A 36 9.18 8.59 9.30
N ILE A 37 10.46 8.50 8.93
CA ILE A 37 11.54 7.99 9.78
C ILE A 37 12.77 8.89 9.73
N ASP A 38 13.69 8.75 10.68
CA ASP A 38 14.93 9.51 10.67
C ASP A 38 15.82 9.14 9.48
N ARG A 39 16.52 10.12 8.93
CA ARG A 39 17.53 9.91 7.88
C ARG A 39 18.62 8.92 8.30
N SER A 40 19.01 8.91 9.58
CA SER A 40 19.94 7.92 10.13
C SER A 40 19.39 6.50 10.01
N THR A 41 18.09 6.29 10.25
CA THR A 41 17.42 5.00 10.06
C THR A 41 17.50 4.53 8.61
N VAL A 42 17.25 5.42 7.65
CA VAL A 42 17.43 5.13 6.21
C VAL A 42 18.88 4.73 5.91
N SER A 43 19.86 5.44 6.47
CA SER A 43 21.27 5.10 6.32
C SER A 43 21.57 3.69 6.88
N HIS A 44 21.02 3.34 8.05
CA HIS A 44 21.20 1.99 8.62
C HIS A 44 20.59 0.91 7.72
N TYR A 45 19.37 1.15 7.23
CA TYR A 45 18.70 0.25 6.28
C TYR A 45 19.56 0.01 5.04
N LEU A 46 19.99 1.06 4.35
CA LEU A 46 20.73 0.94 3.10
C LEU A 46 22.14 0.36 3.27
N ASN A 47 22.73 0.49 4.47
CA ASN A 47 24.03 -0.12 4.80
C ASN A 47 23.90 -1.54 5.39
N GLY A 48 22.69 -2.11 5.45
CA GLY A 48 22.46 -3.46 5.99
C GLY A 48 22.71 -3.58 7.50
N SER A 49 22.68 -2.47 8.23
CA SER A 49 22.88 -2.42 9.68
C SER A 49 21.54 -2.46 10.43
N ASN A 50 21.52 -3.10 11.61
CA ASN A 50 20.40 -3.02 12.56
C ASN A 50 19.05 -3.59 12.03
N LEU A 51 19.09 -4.62 11.17
CA LEU A 51 17.92 -5.37 10.73
C LEU A 51 18.08 -6.88 10.92
N SER A 52 16.96 -7.55 11.19
CA SER A 52 16.89 -9.02 11.25
C SER A 52 16.51 -9.59 9.89
N TRP A 53 17.30 -10.53 9.37
CA TRP A 53 17.01 -11.22 8.10
C TRP A 53 15.64 -11.89 8.12
N ASN A 54 15.25 -12.52 9.23
CA ASN A 54 13.92 -13.11 9.37
C ASN A 54 12.79 -12.06 9.24
N SER A 55 13.01 -10.84 9.75
CA SER A 55 12.03 -9.76 9.60
C SER A 55 11.92 -9.28 8.15
N ILE A 56 13.03 -9.29 7.39
CA ILE A 56 13.03 -8.98 5.96
C ILE A 56 12.27 -10.07 5.20
N ASP A 57 12.53 -11.34 5.48
CA ASP A 57 11.89 -12.44 4.76
C ASP A 57 10.39 -12.52 5.03
N VAL A 58 9.95 -12.22 6.26
CA VAL A 58 8.52 -12.02 6.56
C VAL A 58 7.96 -10.84 5.78
N ALA A 59 8.67 -9.71 5.72
CA ALA A 59 8.22 -8.54 4.96
C ALA A 59 8.10 -8.83 3.45
N LYS A 60 9.04 -9.57 2.85
CA LYS A 60 8.96 -10.03 1.45
C LYS A 60 7.75 -10.93 1.23
N THR A 61 7.55 -11.90 2.14
CA THR A 61 6.38 -12.79 2.08
C THR A 61 5.08 -11.99 2.10
N ILE A 62 5.02 -10.90 2.89
CA ILE A 62 3.87 -10.00 2.96
C ILE A 62 3.66 -9.24 1.64
N THR A 63 4.73 -8.75 0.99
CA THR A 63 4.61 -8.05 -0.30
C THR A 63 4.17 -8.96 -1.45
N ASP A 64 4.48 -10.25 -1.35
CA ASP A 64 4.13 -11.27 -2.36
C ASP A 64 2.68 -11.77 -2.24
N LEU A 65 1.93 -11.33 -1.23
CA LEU A 65 0.53 -11.69 -1.05
C LEU A 65 -0.37 -11.12 -2.18
N THR A 66 -1.62 -11.60 -2.22
CA THR A 66 -2.65 -10.95 -3.03
C THR A 66 -2.77 -9.47 -2.64
N PRO A 67 -3.18 -8.57 -3.54
CA PRO A 67 -3.20 -7.14 -3.18
C PRO A 67 -4.16 -6.84 -2.03
N ARG A 68 -5.23 -7.63 -1.89
CA ARG A 68 -6.15 -7.59 -0.76
C ARG A 68 -5.46 -7.94 0.56
N ASP A 69 -4.75 -9.06 0.59
CA ASP A 69 -4.12 -9.55 1.82
C ASP A 69 -2.90 -8.69 2.18
N PHE A 70 -2.13 -8.24 1.19
CA PHE A 70 -1.04 -7.28 1.41
C PHE A 70 -1.55 -5.99 2.05
N LEU A 71 -2.64 -5.40 1.52
CA LEU A 71 -3.28 -4.21 2.10
C LEU A 71 -3.73 -4.47 3.54
N LYS A 72 -4.46 -5.55 3.79
CA LYS A 72 -4.96 -5.90 5.13
C LYS A 72 -3.84 -6.12 6.14
N MET A 73 -2.82 -6.89 5.76
CA MET A 73 -1.65 -7.16 6.61
C MET A 73 -0.90 -5.86 6.93
N THR A 74 -0.69 -5.01 5.92
CA THR A 74 0.00 -3.72 6.11
C THR A 74 -0.80 -2.81 7.05
N SER A 75 -2.12 -2.71 6.87
CA SER A 75 -2.99 -1.95 7.80
C SER A 75 -2.92 -2.46 9.23
N ALA A 76 -2.87 -3.79 9.43
CA ALA A 76 -2.74 -4.38 10.76
C ALA A 76 -1.36 -4.15 11.40
N ILE A 77 -0.30 -4.01 10.60
CA ILE A 77 1.08 -3.82 11.09
C ILE A 77 1.33 -2.38 11.54
N PHE A 78 0.85 -1.39 10.79
CA PHE A 78 1.20 0.02 11.03
C PHE A 78 0.20 0.77 11.93
N ASP A 79 -1.05 0.32 12.05
CA ASP A 79 -2.12 1.00 12.81
C ASP A 79 -2.25 2.51 12.47
N GLU A 80 -1.75 2.90 11.30
CA GLU A 80 -1.69 4.28 10.82
C GLU A 80 -2.02 4.26 9.31
N PRO A 81 -3.19 4.77 8.90
CA PRO A 81 -3.70 4.57 7.54
C PRO A 81 -2.88 5.24 6.43
N GLU A 82 -2.22 6.37 6.68
CA GLU A 82 -1.41 7.05 5.66
C GLU A 82 -0.09 6.28 5.45
N GLN A 83 0.58 5.85 6.53
CA GLN A 83 1.76 4.99 6.42
C GLN A 83 1.46 3.67 5.72
N SER A 84 0.33 3.05 6.02
CA SER A 84 -0.07 1.79 5.38
C SER A 84 -0.23 1.97 3.88
N ARG A 85 -0.89 3.05 3.45
CA ARG A 85 -1.05 3.40 2.03
C ARG A 85 0.27 3.63 1.33
N LYS A 86 1.19 4.38 1.95
CA LYS A 86 2.52 4.63 1.40
C LYS A 86 3.28 3.33 1.18
N ILE A 87 3.32 2.45 2.18
CA ILE A 87 3.99 1.15 2.05
C ILE A 87 3.36 0.31 0.95
N VAL A 88 2.02 0.24 0.88
CA VAL A 88 1.34 -0.49 -0.20
C VAL A 88 1.66 0.12 -1.56
N SER A 89 1.64 1.45 -1.69
CA SER A 89 1.93 2.15 -2.94
C SER A 89 3.39 1.98 -3.41
N ILE A 90 4.35 1.96 -2.49
CA ILE A 90 5.78 1.83 -2.82
C ILE A 90 6.14 0.37 -3.12
N CYS A 91 5.59 -0.58 -2.35
CA CYS A 91 6.00 -1.97 -2.42
C CYS A 91 5.12 -2.85 -3.31
N ASN A 92 4.02 -2.32 -3.86
CA ASN A 92 3.21 -3.05 -4.83
C ASN A 92 3.81 -2.91 -6.23
N ASP A 93 4.32 -4.02 -6.77
CA ASP A 93 4.94 -4.08 -8.10
C ASP A 93 3.96 -4.38 -9.23
N ARG A 94 2.66 -4.27 -8.95
CA ARG A 94 1.58 -4.57 -9.91
C ARG A 94 0.84 -3.29 -10.28
N GLU A 95 0.59 -3.12 -11.56
CA GLU A 95 -0.21 -2.02 -12.09
C GLU A 95 -1.63 -2.49 -12.37
N PHE A 96 -2.60 -1.59 -12.18
CA PHE A 96 -4.01 -1.93 -12.35
C PHE A 96 -4.76 -0.85 -13.12
N GLU A 97 -5.63 -1.28 -14.02
CA GLU A 97 -6.61 -0.42 -14.66
C GLU A 97 -8.01 -0.71 -14.12
N ALA A 98 -8.72 0.33 -13.72
CA ALA A 98 -10.08 0.23 -13.21
C ALA A 98 -11.09 0.92 -14.14
N VAL A 99 -12.16 0.19 -14.49
CA VAL A 99 -13.23 0.68 -15.36
C VAL A 99 -14.55 0.66 -14.60
N VAL A 100 -15.29 1.77 -14.69
CA VAL A 100 -16.63 1.92 -14.09
C VAL A 100 -17.69 2.01 -15.19
N ALA A 101 -18.54 0.99 -15.26
CA ALA A 101 -19.63 0.87 -16.22
C ALA A 101 -20.76 1.89 -15.96
N ASP A 102 -21.61 2.10 -16.96
CA ASP A 102 -22.77 3.00 -16.89
C ASP A 102 -23.90 2.48 -15.98
N SER A 103 -23.83 1.22 -15.55
CA SER A 103 -24.72 0.69 -14.51
C SER A 103 -24.43 1.27 -13.12
N CYS A 104 -23.39 2.11 -12.96
CA CYS A 104 -23.07 2.77 -11.71
C CYS A 104 -24.19 3.75 -11.30
N ILE A 105 -24.74 3.54 -10.11
CA ILE A 105 -25.81 4.38 -9.55
C ILE A 105 -25.30 5.48 -8.61
N GLY A 106 -23.98 5.70 -8.52
CA GLY A 106 -23.41 6.78 -7.71
C GLY A 106 -23.57 6.64 -6.19
N CYS A 107 -23.82 5.43 -5.67
CA CYS A 107 -24.13 5.23 -4.24
C CYS A 107 -22.98 5.53 -3.27
N GLY A 108 -21.73 5.55 -3.73
CA GLY A 108 -20.56 5.92 -2.91
C GLY A 108 -20.00 4.84 -2.00
N LEU A 109 -20.57 3.63 -1.95
CA LEU A 109 -20.03 2.51 -1.14
C LEU A 109 -18.57 2.19 -1.48
N CYS A 110 -18.22 2.22 -2.77
CA CYS A 110 -16.84 2.02 -3.22
C CYS A 110 -15.86 3.08 -2.70
N VAL A 111 -16.31 4.33 -2.52
CA VAL A 111 -15.49 5.42 -1.98
C VAL A 111 -15.20 5.17 -0.50
N SER A 112 -16.23 4.87 0.30
CA SER A 112 -16.09 4.72 1.75
C SER A 112 -15.18 3.56 2.14
N MET A 113 -15.14 2.49 1.34
CA MET A 113 -14.34 1.32 1.64
C MET A 113 -12.93 1.33 1.05
N CYS A 114 -12.62 2.25 0.13
CA CYS A 114 -11.32 2.28 -0.52
C CYS A 114 -10.25 2.80 0.46
N SER A 115 -9.56 1.90 1.14
CA SER A 115 -8.47 2.27 2.07
C SER A 115 -7.33 3.01 1.39
N MET A 116 -7.17 2.87 0.06
CA MET A 116 -6.20 3.61 -0.74
C MET A 116 -6.63 5.05 -1.06
N LYS A 117 -7.90 5.41 -0.81
CA LYS A 117 -8.53 6.67 -1.26
C LYS A 117 -8.45 6.92 -2.77
N ALA A 118 -8.36 5.85 -3.56
CA ALA A 118 -8.24 5.90 -5.01
C ALA A 118 -9.57 6.16 -5.74
N ILE A 119 -10.69 6.35 -5.04
CA ILE A 119 -12.02 6.46 -5.67
C ILE A 119 -12.69 7.75 -5.22
N LYS A 120 -13.25 8.48 -6.18
CA LYS A 120 -14.08 9.68 -5.97
C LYS A 120 -15.42 9.54 -6.70
N LEU A 121 -16.43 10.28 -6.24
CA LEU A 121 -17.68 10.46 -6.98
C LEU A 121 -17.65 11.80 -7.72
N GLU A 122 -17.91 11.77 -9.02
CA GLU A 122 -18.09 12.95 -9.84
C GLU A 122 -19.37 12.78 -10.66
N SER A 123 -20.27 13.76 -10.61
CA SER A 123 -21.54 13.73 -11.36
C SER A 123 -22.34 12.43 -11.18
N LEU A 124 -22.41 11.92 -9.94
CA LEU A 124 -23.08 10.66 -9.57
C LEU A 124 -22.49 9.39 -10.24
N LYS A 125 -21.25 9.43 -10.70
CA LYS A 125 -20.50 8.26 -11.18
C LYS A 125 -19.20 8.11 -10.39
N ALA A 126 -18.82 6.87 -10.09
CA ALA A 126 -17.54 6.58 -9.46
C ALA A 126 -16.40 6.70 -10.48
N HIS A 127 -15.31 7.32 -10.08
CA HIS A 127 -14.07 7.44 -10.83
C HIS A 127 -12.93 6.88 -9.98
N VAL A 128 -12.16 5.97 -10.56
CA VAL A 128 -11.01 5.33 -9.90
C VAL A 128 -9.73 5.91 -10.47
N ASP A 129 -8.82 6.34 -9.60
CA ASP A 129 -7.45 6.67 -9.93
C ASP A 129 -6.64 5.36 -9.98
N SER A 130 -6.32 4.93 -11.19
CA SER A 130 -5.55 3.71 -11.44
C SER A 130 -4.14 3.76 -10.85
N ILE A 131 -3.52 4.94 -10.71
CA ILE A 131 -2.18 5.10 -10.13
C ILE A 131 -2.22 4.82 -8.63
N GLN A 132 -3.29 5.23 -7.94
CA GLN A 132 -3.46 4.99 -6.51
C GLN A 132 -4.10 3.63 -6.20
N CYS A 133 -4.69 2.96 -7.19
CA CYS A 133 -5.37 1.69 -7.02
C CYS A 133 -4.35 0.56 -6.78
N CYS A 134 -4.41 -0.06 -5.60
CA CYS A 134 -3.58 -1.24 -5.32
C CYS A 134 -4.20 -2.57 -5.82
N GLY A 135 -5.36 -2.55 -6.49
CA GLY A 135 -5.95 -3.78 -7.01
C GLY A 135 -6.59 -4.73 -5.98
N CYS A 136 -6.94 -4.28 -4.77
CA CYS A 136 -7.48 -5.15 -3.71
C CYS A 136 -8.87 -5.77 -3.97
N GLN A 137 -9.54 -5.34 -5.04
CA GLN A 137 -10.87 -5.80 -5.50
C GLN A 137 -12.03 -5.56 -4.51
N LEU A 138 -11.81 -4.95 -3.34
CA LEU A 138 -12.88 -4.78 -2.34
C LEU A 138 -14.05 -3.92 -2.86
N CYS A 139 -13.75 -2.83 -3.58
CA CYS A 139 -14.79 -1.98 -4.17
C CYS A 139 -15.65 -2.68 -5.23
N LYS A 140 -15.09 -3.66 -5.94
CA LYS A 140 -15.83 -4.48 -6.89
C LYS A 140 -16.81 -5.40 -6.14
N ASP A 141 -16.34 -6.08 -5.10
CA ASP A 141 -17.13 -7.08 -4.35
C ASP A 141 -18.37 -6.45 -3.68
N GLU A 142 -18.25 -5.22 -3.17
CA GLU A 142 -19.37 -4.52 -2.51
C GLU A 142 -20.22 -3.68 -3.46
N CYS A 143 -19.92 -3.65 -4.77
CA CYS A 143 -20.68 -2.85 -5.71
C CYS A 143 -22.05 -3.52 -5.98
N PRO A 144 -23.19 -2.93 -5.55
CA PRO A 144 -24.50 -3.59 -5.68
C PRO A 144 -24.95 -3.78 -7.13
N THR A 145 -24.36 -3.03 -8.06
CA THR A 145 -24.66 -3.07 -9.50
C THR A 145 -23.56 -3.74 -10.32
N ASN A 146 -22.54 -4.32 -9.68
CA ASN A 146 -21.38 -4.95 -10.33
C ASN A 146 -20.71 -4.06 -11.40
N SER A 147 -20.68 -2.75 -11.16
CA SER A 147 -20.25 -1.75 -12.15
C SER A 147 -18.74 -1.56 -12.23
N ILE A 148 -17.97 -2.13 -11.30
CA ILE A 148 -16.51 -1.90 -11.20
C ILE A 148 -15.79 -3.14 -11.71
N LYS A 149 -14.86 -2.95 -12.64
CA LYS A 149 -13.88 -3.96 -13.07
C LYS A 149 -12.49 -3.43 -12.79
N ILE A 150 -11.62 -4.28 -12.25
CA ILE A 150 -10.20 -3.96 -12.02
C ILE A 150 -9.40 -5.09 -12.67
N LEU A 151 -8.48 -4.71 -13.55
CA LEU A 151 -7.61 -5.61 -14.30
C LEU A 151 -6.15 -5.28 -13.96
N GLU A 152 -5.34 -6.32 -13.78
CA GLU A 152 -3.88 -6.18 -13.70
C GLU A 152 -3.35 -6.04 -15.13
N ILE A 153 -2.42 -5.10 -15.35
CA ILE A 153 -1.88 -4.73 -16.67
C ILE A 153 -0.36 -4.82 -16.73
#